data_AF-A0A255PE02-F1
#
_entry.id   AF-A0A255PE02-F1
#
_cell.length_a   1.000
_cell.length_b   1.000
_cell.length_c   1.000
_cell.angle_alpha   90.00
_cell.angle_beta   90.00
_cell.angle_gamma   90.00
#
_symmetry.space_group_name_H-M   'P 1'
#
loop_
_entity.id
_entity.type
_entity.pdbx_description
1 polymer ?
#
loop_
_entity_poly.entity_id
_entity_poly.type
_entity_poly.pdbx_seq_one_letter_code
_entity_poly.pdbx_strand_id
1 'polypeptide(L)'
;MQVMETVNDRARAALISLRRSIVPGERFPDWTVTSPSGHLIGMITETPYGGPRYRLKTAVRAQTVAAWVAAGWITLGAEEQLPEYEGSRPGLRWEPERVGRRLVLTEAGREVTGLRPIEW
;
A
#
# COMPACT_ATOMS: atom_id res chain seq x y z
N MET A 1 -3.43 18.41 -22.00
CA MET A 1 -3.29 16.95 -22.13
C MET A 1 -1.99 16.43 -21.49
N GLN A 2 -0.81 17.03 -21.76
CA GLN A 2 0.50 16.63 -21.20
C GLN A 2 0.60 16.51 -19.65
N VAL A 3 -0.12 17.35 -18.89
CA VAL A 3 -0.04 17.32 -17.41
C VAL A 3 -0.65 16.03 -16.84
N MET A 4 -1.74 15.55 -17.45
CA MET A 4 -2.43 14.34 -17.00
C MET A 4 -1.63 13.07 -17.31
N GLU A 5 -0.96 13.04 -18.46
CA GLU A 5 -0.03 11.96 -18.85
C GLU A 5 1.14 11.87 -17.87
N THR A 6 1.75 13.02 -17.51
CA THR A 6 2.88 13.07 -16.57
C THR A 6 2.51 12.61 -15.15
N VAL A 7 1.29 12.93 -14.69
CA VAL A 7 0.78 12.48 -13.39
C VAL A 7 0.56 10.96 -13.40
N ASN A 8 0.03 10.43 -14.49
CA ASN A 8 -0.24 9.01 -14.64
C ASN A 8 1.06 8.19 -14.66
N ASP A 9 2.10 8.66 -15.35
CA ASP A 9 3.41 7.99 -15.39
C ASP A 9 4.09 7.95 -14.02
N ARG A 10 4.02 9.05 -13.25
CA ARG A 10 4.55 9.10 -11.88
C ARG A 10 3.78 8.18 -10.95
N ALA A 11 2.45 8.14 -11.09
CA ALA A 11 1.61 7.24 -10.32
C ALA A 11 1.96 5.79 -10.65
N ARG A 12 2.10 5.45 -11.93
CA ARG A 12 2.50 4.11 -12.39
C ARG A 12 3.84 3.69 -11.80
N ALA A 13 4.85 4.57 -11.87
CA ALA A 13 6.16 4.30 -11.32
C ALA A 13 6.12 4.08 -9.79
N ALA A 14 5.33 4.87 -9.07
CA ALA A 14 5.14 4.71 -7.63
C ALA A 14 4.49 3.37 -7.27
N LEU A 15 3.48 2.93 -8.03
CA LEU A 15 2.81 1.64 -7.81
C LEU A 15 3.77 0.45 -8.08
N ILE A 16 4.59 0.54 -9.13
CA ILE A 16 5.63 -0.45 -9.43
C ILE A 16 6.68 -0.48 -8.31
N SER A 17 7.09 0.69 -7.82
CA SER A 17 8.06 0.82 -6.73
C SER A 17 7.55 0.18 -5.43
N LEU A 18 6.28 0.42 -5.08
CA LEU A 18 5.61 -0.21 -3.94
C LEU A 18 5.67 -1.73 -4.05
N ARG A 19 5.26 -2.30 -5.20
CA ARG A 19 5.34 -3.75 -5.45
C ARG A 19 6.76 -4.31 -5.30
N ARG A 20 7.77 -3.59 -5.79
CA ARG A 20 9.18 -4.02 -5.70
C ARG A 20 9.73 -4.03 -4.27
N SER A 21 9.09 -3.30 -3.35
CA SER A 21 9.48 -3.26 -1.93
C SER A 21 8.96 -4.44 -1.10
N ILE A 22 8.12 -5.29 -1.70
CA ILE A 22 7.58 -6.51 -1.09
C ILE A 22 8.67 -7.58 -1.15
N VAL A 23 9.09 -8.08 0.02
CA VAL A 23 10.10 -9.15 0.14
C VAL A 23 9.46 -10.51 0.42
N PRO A 24 10.16 -11.64 0.17
CA PRO A 24 9.63 -12.96 0.48
C PRO A 24 9.15 -13.08 1.93
N GLY A 25 7.96 -13.64 2.13
CA GLY A 25 7.28 -13.74 3.43
C GLY A 25 6.32 -12.58 3.73
N GLU A 26 6.36 -11.50 2.94
CA GLU A 26 5.32 -10.47 2.99
C GLU A 26 4.17 -10.85 2.06
N ARG A 27 2.96 -10.85 2.61
CA ARG A 27 1.74 -10.96 1.82
C ARG A 27 1.25 -9.55 1.52
N PHE A 28 0.65 -9.35 0.36
CA PHE A 28 0.02 -8.09 0.01
C PHE A 28 -1.35 -8.00 0.70
N PRO A 29 -1.45 -7.31 1.84
CA PRO A 29 -2.54 -6.34 1.97
C PRO A 29 -1.97 -4.99 2.40
N ASP A 30 -1.78 -4.12 1.43
CA ASP A 30 -1.32 -2.77 1.69
C ASP A 30 -2.48 -1.97 2.31
N TRP A 31 -2.21 -1.30 3.40
CA TRP A 31 -3.12 -0.37 4.04
C TRP A 31 -2.70 1.04 3.72
N THR A 32 -3.67 1.86 3.35
CA THR A 32 -3.50 3.29 3.24
C THR A 32 -4.05 3.99 4.46
N VAL A 33 -3.25 4.86 5.05
CA VAL A 33 -3.59 5.66 6.22
C VAL A 33 -3.35 7.11 5.86
N THR A 34 -4.39 7.93 5.98
CA THR A 34 -4.28 9.36 5.70
C THR A 34 -3.38 10.02 6.73
N SER A 35 -2.48 10.88 6.26
CA SER A 35 -1.62 11.72 7.09
C SER A 35 -1.60 13.15 6.53
N PRO A 36 -1.15 14.15 7.31
CA PRO A 36 -1.04 15.52 6.81
C PRO A 36 -0.15 15.68 5.57
N SER A 37 0.82 14.76 5.35
CA SER A 37 1.73 14.78 4.21
C SER A 37 1.26 13.94 3.02
N GLY A 38 0.10 13.25 3.13
CA GLY A 38 -0.47 12.42 2.07
C GLY A 38 -1.04 11.12 2.63
N HIS A 39 -0.61 10.01 2.05
CA HIS A 39 -0.99 8.68 2.48
C HIS A 39 0.26 7.90 2.87
N LEU A 40 0.22 7.38 4.08
CA LEU A 40 1.16 6.40 4.56
C LEU A 40 0.67 5.03 4.06
N ILE A 41 1.55 4.26 3.42
CA ILE A 41 1.26 2.91 2.93
C ILE A 41 2.05 1.90 3.75
N GLY A 42 1.33 1.02 4.45
CA GLY A 42 1.93 -0.05 5.25
C GLY A 42 1.45 -1.43 4.84
N MET A 43 2.19 -2.44 5.25
CA MET A 43 1.99 -3.84 4.91
C MET A 43 1.86 -4.71 6.16
N ILE A 44 1.20 -5.86 5.99
CA ILE A 44 1.26 -6.97 6.95
C ILE A 44 2.38 -7.93 6.52
N THR A 45 3.43 -8.01 7.34
CA THR A 45 4.48 -9.01 7.22
C THR A 45 4.15 -10.17 8.15
N GLU A 46 3.73 -11.33 7.63
CA GLU A 46 3.70 -12.56 8.42
C GLU A 46 5.15 -13.02 8.61
N THR A 47 5.64 -13.00 9.86
CA THR A 47 6.99 -13.52 10.14
C THR A 47 6.90 -15.02 10.44
N PRO A 48 7.82 -15.85 9.92
CA PRO A 48 7.79 -17.30 10.13
C PRO A 48 7.91 -17.72 11.61
N TYR A 49 8.36 -16.82 12.49
CA TYR A 49 8.58 -17.11 13.92
C TYR A 49 7.99 -16.06 14.88
N GLY A 50 6.94 -15.31 14.49
CA GLY A 50 6.46 -14.23 15.36
C GLY A 50 5.13 -13.59 14.99
N GLY A 51 4.24 -14.32 14.31
CA GLY A 51 2.91 -13.84 13.91
C GLY A 51 2.94 -12.71 12.87
N PRO A 52 1.76 -12.17 12.51
CA PRO A 52 1.63 -11.01 11.63
C PRO A 52 2.17 -9.74 12.28
N ARG A 53 2.98 -8.99 11.54
CA ARG A 53 3.56 -7.70 11.95
C ARG A 53 3.19 -6.60 10.97
N TYR A 54 2.70 -5.48 11.47
CA TYR A 54 2.33 -4.32 10.67
C TYR A 54 3.52 -3.38 10.53
N ARG A 55 3.82 -2.92 9.32
CA ARG A 55 4.98 -2.06 9.04
C ARG A 55 4.62 -0.98 8.04
N LEU A 56 5.04 0.26 8.30
CA LEU A 56 5.07 1.28 7.25
C LEU A 56 6.12 0.91 6.20
N LYS A 57 5.74 0.99 4.93
CA LYS A 57 6.63 0.72 3.80
C LYS A 57 7.05 1.98 3.08
N THR A 58 6.10 2.85 2.81
CA THR A 58 6.35 4.09 2.08
C THR A 58 5.31 5.15 2.42
N ALA A 59 5.58 6.38 2.02
CA ALA A 59 4.62 7.47 2.01
C ALA A 59 4.44 7.94 0.57
N VAL A 60 3.19 8.12 0.15
CA VAL A 60 2.81 8.62 -1.17
C VAL A 60 1.92 9.84 -1.02
N ARG A 61 1.95 10.75 -1.99
CA ARG A 61 1.06 11.92 -1.96
C ARG A 61 -0.38 11.49 -2.18
N ALA A 62 -1.35 12.23 -1.63
CA ALA A 62 -2.77 11.96 -1.84
C ALA A 62 -3.17 11.93 -3.31
N GLN A 63 -2.62 12.84 -4.12
CA GLN A 63 -2.82 12.87 -5.56
C GLN A 63 -2.35 11.58 -6.28
N THR A 64 -1.35 10.89 -5.73
CA THR A 64 -0.84 9.63 -6.30
C THR A 64 -1.84 8.50 -6.07
N VAL A 65 -2.39 8.41 -4.85
CA VAL A 65 -3.45 7.42 -4.54
C VAL A 65 -4.71 7.72 -5.35
N ALA A 66 -5.11 8.98 -5.43
CA ALA A 66 -6.24 9.40 -6.25
C ALA A 66 -6.04 9.03 -7.73
N ALA A 67 -4.83 9.21 -8.27
CA ALA A 67 -4.51 8.81 -9.63
C ALA A 67 -4.60 7.28 -9.83
N TRP A 68 -4.15 6.47 -8.86
CA TRP A 68 -4.29 5.02 -8.92
C TRP A 68 -5.76 4.58 -8.94
N VAL A 69 -6.61 5.20 -8.12
CA VAL A 69 -8.05 4.93 -8.08
C VAL A 69 -8.71 5.38 -9.39
N ALA A 70 -8.42 6.59 -9.87
CA ALA A 70 -8.99 7.12 -11.11
C ALA A 70 -8.58 6.31 -12.35
N ALA A 71 -7.35 5.78 -12.37
CA ALA A 71 -6.88 4.87 -13.42
C ALA A 71 -7.41 3.43 -13.27
N GLY A 72 -8.17 3.14 -12.20
CA GLY A 72 -8.74 1.82 -11.96
C GLY A 72 -7.72 0.75 -11.60
N TRP A 73 -6.51 1.12 -11.16
CA TRP A 73 -5.45 0.16 -10.79
C TRP A 73 -5.62 -0.40 -9.38
N ILE A 74 -6.30 0.36 -8.51
CA ILE A 74 -6.64 -0.08 -7.16
C ILE A 74 -8.08 0.25 -6.84
N THR A 75 -8.64 -0.46 -5.86
CA THR A 75 -9.78 0.00 -5.09
C THR A 75 -9.37 0.22 -3.63
N LEU A 76 -10.07 1.14 -2.98
CA LEU A 76 -9.97 1.35 -1.53
C LEU A 76 -11.12 0.60 -0.85
N GLY A 77 -10.78 -0.26 0.10
CA GLY A 77 -11.75 -0.91 0.95
C GLY A 77 -12.48 0.06 1.88
N ALA A 78 -13.37 -0.49 2.69
CA ALA A 78 -13.98 0.22 3.80
C ALA A 78 -12.90 0.72 4.78
N GLU A 79 -13.25 1.75 5.53
CA GLU A 79 -12.44 2.18 6.64
C GLU A 79 -12.52 1.14 7.75
N GLU A 80 -11.36 0.68 8.23
CA GLU A 80 -11.26 -0.25 9.34
C GLU A 80 -10.16 0.17 10.31
N GLN A 81 -10.33 -0.20 11.58
CA GLN A 81 -9.29 -0.02 12.59
C GLN A 81 -8.07 -0.84 12.21
N LEU A 82 -6.91 -0.19 12.26
CA LEU A 82 -5.65 -0.89 12.12
C LEU A 82 -5.37 -1.61 13.43
N PRO A 83 -4.98 -2.89 13.37
CA PRO A 83 -4.61 -3.64 14.55
C PRO A 83 -3.43 -2.99 15.27
N GLU A 84 -3.56 -2.95 16.59
CA GLU A 84 -2.61 -2.32 17.51
C GLU A 84 -1.28 -3.07 17.52
N TYR A 85 -0.16 -2.34 17.68
CA TYR A 85 1.19 -2.87 17.47
C TYR A 85 2.14 -2.57 18.64
N GLU A 86 2.88 -3.59 19.04
CA GLU A 86 4.15 -3.48 19.76
C GLU A 86 5.23 -4.24 18.98
N GLY A 87 6.42 -3.65 18.81
CA GLY A 87 7.51 -4.45 18.25
C GLY A 87 8.90 -3.83 18.29
N SER A 88 9.85 -4.71 18.01
CA SER A 88 11.20 -4.72 18.57
C SER A 88 12.31 -4.10 17.70
N ARG A 89 12.00 -3.38 16.61
CA ARG A 89 12.97 -2.48 15.93
C ARG A 89 12.32 -1.15 15.48
N PRO A 90 13.08 -0.04 15.50
CA PRO A 90 12.57 1.31 15.23
C PRO A 90 12.37 1.54 13.73
N GLY A 91 11.31 2.24 13.31
CA GLY A 91 11.26 2.66 11.91
C GLY A 91 10.04 3.41 11.40
N LEU A 92 8.81 3.07 11.82
CA LEU A 92 7.60 3.90 11.71
C LEU A 92 6.40 3.03 12.10
N ARG A 93 5.76 3.40 13.21
CA ARG A 93 4.61 2.72 13.78
C ARG A 93 3.35 3.48 13.35
N TRP A 94 2.26 2.75 13.14
CA TRP A 94 0.94 3.37 13.21
C TRP A 94 0.72 3.80 14.66
N GLU A 95 0.17 4.99 14.85
CA GLU A 95 -0.35 5.35 16.17
C GLU A 95 -1.47 4.36 16.55
N PRO A 96 -1.63 4.04 17.84
CA PRO A 96 -2.79 3.29 18.32
C PRO A 96 -4.09 3.90 17.79
N GLU A 97 -5.10 3.06 17.59
CA GLU A 97 -6.46 3.46 17.16
C GLU A 97 -6.54 4.10 15.75
N ARG A 98 -5.44 4.11 14.98
CA ARG A 98 -5.47 4.59 13.60
C ARG A 98 -6.45 3.79 12.76
N VAL A 99 -7.22 4.49 11.97
CA VAL A 99 -8.05 3.92 10.91
C VAL A 99 -7.34 4.00 9.57
N GLY A 100 -7.53 2.98 8.75
CA GLY A 100 -7.00 2.94 7.40
C GLY A 100 -7.99 2.31 6.44
N ARG A 101 -7.57 2.15 5.19
CA ARG A 101 -8.31 1.40 4.16
C ARG A 101 -7.39 0.40 3.49
N ARG A 102 -7.89 -0.79 3.20
CA ARG A 102 -7.13 -1.73 2.36
C ARG A 102 -7.02 -1.22 0.93
N LEU A 103 -5.83 -1.35 0.38
CA LEU A 103 -5.54 -1.22 -1.03
C LEU A 103 -5.71 -2.60 -1.66
N VAL A 104 -6.63 -2.70 -2.61
CA VAL A 104 -6.85 -3.92 -3.38
C VAL A 104 -6.41 -3.65 -4.80
N LEU A 105 -5.42 -4.40 -5.28
CA LEU A 105 -5.04 -4.36 -6.69
C LEU A 105 -6.19 -4.92 -7.53
N THR A 106 -6.63 -4.15 -8.51
CA THR A 106 -7.53 -4.64 -9.55
C THR A 106 -6.75 -5.51 -10.54
N GLU A 107 -7.45 -6.07 -11.52
CA GLU A 107 -6.81 -6.76 -12.65
C GLU A 107 -5.85 -5.84 -13.42
N ALA A 108 -6.30 -4.64 -13.80
CA ALA A 108 -5.46 -3.65 -14.45
C ALA A 108 -4.23 -3.26 -13.60
N GLY A 109 -4.40 -3.13 -12.27
CA GLY A 109 -3.28 -2.88 -11.36
C GLY A 109 -2.28 -4.03 -11.31
N ARG A 110 -2.76 -5.27 -11.37
CA ARG A 110 -1.92 -6.47 -11.44
C ARG A 110 -1.10 -6.51 -12.73
N GLU A 111 -1.71 -6.18 -13.86
CA GLU A 111 -1.00 -6.08 -15.14
C GLU A 111 0.09 -5.00 -15.10
N VAL A 112 -0.22 -3.81 -14.56
CA VAL A 112 0.74 -2.71 -14.41
C VAL A 112 1.94 -3.10 -13.52
N THR A 113 1.69 -3.86 -12.46
CA THR A 113 2.71 -4.24 -11.47
C THR A 113 3.42 -5.57 -11.77
N GLY A 114 2.97 -6.28 -12.80
CA GLY A 114 3.45 -7.64 -13.13
C GLY A 114 3.21 -8.64 -12.00
N LEU A 115 2.17 -8.41 -11.19
CA LEU A 115 1.82 -9.26 -10.05
C LEU A 115 0.78 -10.28 -10.51
N ARG A 116 1.21 -11.54 -10.72
CA ARG A 116 0.29 -12.63 -11.03
C ARG A 116 -0.39 -13.11 -9.75
N PRO A 117 -1.65 -13.56 -9.81
CA PRO A 117 -2.26 -14.28 -8.70
C PRO A 117 -1.32 -15.41 -8.26
N ILE A 118 -1.09 -15.53 -6.95
CA ILE A 118 -0.58 -16.79 -6.42
C ILE A 118 -1.79 -17.72 -6.49
N GLU A 119 -1.80 -18.65 -7.43
CA GLU A 119 -2.76 -19.75 -7.43
C GLU A 119 -2.49 -20.57 -6.16
N TRP A 120 -3.49 -20.66 -5.30
CA TRP A 120 -3.47 -21.49 -4.09
C TRP A 120 -4.31 -22.74 -4.34
#